data_AF-A0A0U5BH50-F1
#
_entry.id   AF-A0A0U5BH50-F1
#
_cell.length_a   1.000
_cell.length_b   1.000
_cell.length_c   1.000
_cell.angle_alpha   90.00
_cell.angle_beta   90.00
_cell.angle_gamma   90.00
#
_symmetry.space_group_name_H-M   'P 1'
#
loop_
_entity.id
_entity.type
_entity.pdbx_description
1 polymer ?
#
loop_
_entity_poly.entity_id
_entity_poly.type
_entity_poly.pdbx_seq_one_letter_code
_entity_poly.pdbx_strand_id
1 'polypeptide(L)'
;MVVTDPRINDSRRIKEAMIRVIDIITYAAVLAGGFFAVKFTPDSVLALLEGWEWVIGLWALLLIIGGLLGFIGRLTRVWAIEVPGTGAGIAGALIYAVVLANIAFMTPTALVAEALVVIATLTLLRRYIELQIFTTEPGEKSFTDRLAAALKRRTTDTVGRHR
;
A
#
# COMPACT_ATOMS: atom_id res chain seq x y z
N MET A 1 -5.15 -1.98 -39.75
CA MET A 1 -4.16 -1.24 -38.94
C MET A 1 -4.92 -0.11 -38.26
N VAL A 2 -5.29 -0.25 -36.98
CA VAL A 2 -6.03 0.82 -36.28
C VAL A 2 -5.04 1.90 -35.92
N VAL A 3 -5.12 3.03 -36.62
CA VAL A 3 -4.38 4.26 -36.28
C VAL A 3 -4.85 4.67 -34.88
N THR A 4 -4.02 4.39 -33.88
CA THR A 4 -4.24 4.93 -32.53
C THR A 4 -3.70 6.34 -32.54
N ASP A 5 -4.58 7.32 -32.35
CA ASP A 5 -4.20 8.73 -32.30
C ASP A 5 -3.08 8.92 -31.25
N PRO A 6 -1.89 9.43 -31.63
CA PRO A 6 -0.76 9.58 -30.73
C PRO A 6 -1.10 10.41 -29.48
N ARG A 7 -2.04 11.37 -29.59
CA ARG A 7 -2.49 12.20 -28.46
C ARG A 7 -3.22 11.39 -27.38
N ILE A 8 -3.96 10.35 -27.78
CA ILE A 8 -4.65 9.45 -26.84
C ILE A 8 -3.64 8.60 -26.06
N ASN A 9 -2.54 8.21 -26.70
CA ASN A 9 -1.48 7.43 -26.08
C ASN A 9 -0.70 8.28 -25.04
N ASP A 10 -0.38 9.53 -25.36
CA ASP A 10 0.36 10.42 -24.47
C ASP A 10 -0.43 10.79 -23.21
N SER A 11 -1.73 11.12 -23.34
CA SER A 11 -2.59 11.42 -22.18
C SER A 11 -2.71 10.22 -21.24
N ARG A 12 -2.78 9.01 -21.79
CA ARG A 12 -2.83 7.77 -21.01
C ARG A 12 -1.53 7.56 -20.23
N ARG A 13 -0.39 7.71 -20.90
CA ARG A 13 0.94 7.52 -20.28
C ARG A 13 1.17 8.47 -19.11
N ILE A 14 0.70 9.71 -19.21
CA ILE A 14 0.78 10.69 -18.12
C ILE A 14 -0.06 10.23 -16.91
N LYS A 15 -1.29 9.79 -17.14
CA LYS A 15 -2.17 9.30 -16.06
C LYS A 15 -1.58 8.07 -15.36
N GLU A 16 -1.00 7.14 -16.13
CA GLU A 16 -0.30 5.97 -15.59
C GLU A 16 0.92 6.37 -14.73
N ALA A 17 1.70 7.35 -15.17
CA ALA A 17 2.81 7.90 -14.39
C ALA A 17 2.33 8.59 -13.10
N MET A 18 1.23 9.35 -13.15
CA MET A 18 0.64 9.98 -11.97
C MET A 18 0.18 8.96 -10.93
N ILE A 19 -0.51 7.91 -11.37
CA ILE A 19 -0.92 6.80 -10.49
C ILE A 19 0.29 6.20 -9.78
N ARG A 20 1.37 5.95 -10.53
CA ARG A 20 2.60 5.41 -9.96
C ARG A 20 3.22 6.32 -8.90
N VAL A 21 3.24 7.63 -9.15
CA VAL A 21 3.75 8.62 -8.19
C VAL A 21 2.89 8.62 -6.92
N ILE A 22 1.56 8.58 -7.06
CA ILE A 22 0.64 8.49 -5.92
C ILE A 22 0.96 7.24 -5.09
N ASP A 23 1.05 6.06 -5.71
CA ASP A 23 1.35 4.82 -4.99
C ASP A 23 2.69 4.89 -4.24
N ILE A 24 3.73 5.44 -4.88
CA ILE A 24 5.06 5.62 -4.26
C ILE A 24 4.98 6.55 -3.05
N ILE A 25 4.26 7.67 -3.16
CA ILE A 25 4.06 8.61 -2.05
C ILE A 25 3.28 7.94 -0.93
N THR A 26 2.25 7.15 -1.25
CA THR A 26 1.48 6.39 -0.25
C THR A 26 2.37 5.43 0.52
N TYR A 27 3.22 4.64 -0.15
CA TYR A 27 4.16 3.75 0.54
C TYR A 27 5.16 4.51 1.41
N ALA A 28 5.67 5.66 0.93
CA ALA A 28 6.57 6.50 1.72
C ALA A 28 5.86 7.09 2.96
N ALA A 29 4.60 7.51 2.83
CA ALA A 29 3.80 8.02 3.94
C ALA A 29 3.51 6.92 4.98
N VAL A 30 3.21 5.69 4.53
CA VAL A 30 3.01 4.51 5.38
C VAL A 30 4.29 4.18 6.15
N LEU A 31 5.43 4.18 5.47
CA LEU A 31 6.75 3.98 6.09
C LEU A 31 7.03 5.05 7.15
N ALA A 32 6.81 6.32 6.83
CA ALA A 32 6.97 7.43 7.76
C ALA A 32 6.04 7.26 8.98
N GLY A 33 4.76 6.95 8.75
CA GLY A 33 3.79 6.68 9.81
C GLY A 33 4.24 5.58 10.77
N GLY A 34 4.86 4.51 10.24
CA GLY A 34 5.48 3.47 11.07
C GLY A 34 6.62 4.00 11.95
N PHE A 35 7.54 4.81 11.42
CA PHE A 35 8.61 5.42 12.23
C PHE A 35 8.07 6.38 13.29
N PHE A 36 7.06 7.18 12.96
CA PHE A 36 6.40 8.07 13.92
C PHE A 36 5.68 7.28 15.00
N ALA A 37 5.05 6.16 14.64
CA ALA A 37 4.40 5.28 15.61
C ALA A 37 5.37 4.63 16.60
N VAL A 38 6.65 4.45 16.27
CA VAL A 38 7.65 3.93 17.24
C VAL A 38 8.10 5.02 18.21
N LYS A 39 8.27 6.26 17.73
CA LYS A 39 8.93 7.33 18.49
C LYS A 39 8.00 8.33 19.16
N PHE A 40 6.79 8.50 18.64
CA PHE A 40 5.91 9.62 18.96
C PHE A 40 4.47 9.18 19.25
N THR A 41 4.28 7.99 19.83
CA THR A 41 2.97 7.53 20.30
C THR A 41 2.47 8.44 21.43
N PRO A 42 1.30 9.08 21.31
CA PRO A 42 0.77 9.92 22.37
C PRO A 42 0.35 9.13 23.61
N ASP A 43 0.42 9.75 24.79
CA ASP A 43 0.00 9.14 26.07
C ASP A 43 -1.48 8.70 26.05
N SER A 44 -2.32 9.38 25.28
CA SER A 44 -3.73 8.98 25.10
C SER A 44 -3.88 7.61 24.44
N VAL A 45 -2.96 7.24 23.56
CA VAL A 45 -2.93 5.90 22.92
C VAL A 45 -2.38 4.86 23.89
N LEU A 46 -1.35 5.21 24.68
CA LEU A 46 -0.81 4.32 25.72
C LEU A 46 -1.87 4.00 26.77
N ALA A 47 -2.60 5.02 27.23
CA ALA A 47 -3.70 4.86 28.17
C ALA A 47 -4.85 4.02 27.60
N LEU A 48 -5.15 4.14 26.31
CA LEU A 48 -6.17 3.33 25.64
C LEU A 48 -5.79 1.84 25.59
N LEU A 49 -4.51 1.52 25.44
CA LEU A 49 -4.04 0.15 25.26
C LEU A 49 -3.85 -0.62 26.57
N GLU A 50 -3.80 0.06 27.73
CA GLU A 50 -3.81 -0.50 29.10
C GLU A 50 -3.18 -1.91 29.21
N GLY A 51 -1.87 -2.01 28.99
CA GLY A 51 -1.11 -3.29 29.06
C GLY A 51 -0.91 -4.02 27.73
N TRP A 52 -1.52 -3.55 26.64
CA TRP A 52 -1.36 -4.07 25.26
C TRP A 52 -0.43 -3.20 24.40
N GLU A 53 0.52 -2.49 25.00
CA GLU A 53 1.45 -1.58 24.30
C GLU A 53 2.30 -2.27 23.23
N TRP A 54 2.50 -3.59 23.34
CA TRP A 54 3.19 -4.39 22.31
C TRP A 54 2.50 -4.30 20.93
N VAL A 55 1.20 -4.00 20.90
CA VAL A 55 0.42 -3.79 19.67
C VAL A 55 0.98 -2.60 18.89
N ILE A 56 1.51 -1.57 19.57
CA ILE A 56 2.23 -0.43 18.96
C ILE A 56 3.41 -0.92 18.13
N GLY A 57 4.24 -1.78 18.74
CA GLY A 57 5.38 -2.38 18.06
C GLY A 57 4.96 -3.21 16.84
N LEU A 58 3.87 -3.99 16.97
CA LEU A 58 3.35 -4.80 15.86
C LEU A 58 2.91 -3.95 14.67
N TRP A 59 2.02 -2.96 14.87
CA TRP A 59 1.53 -2.17 13.73
C TRP A 59 2.64 -1.28 13.16
N ALA A 60 3.52 -0.74 14.00
CA ALA A 60 4.64 0.08 13.53
C ALA A 60 5.58 -0.76 12.65
N LEU A 61 5.86 -2.00 13.06
CA LEU A 61 6.66 -2.93 12.25
C LEU A 61 5.98 -3.25 10.92
N LEU A 62 4.67 -3.51 10.92
CA LEU A 62 3.89 -3.76 9.71
C LEU A 62 3.89 -2.55 8.76
N LEU A 63 3.77 -1.34 9.29
CA LEU A 63 3.85 -0.09 8.51
C LEU A 63 5.25 0.12 7.93
N ILE A 64 6.31 -0.12 8.71
CA ILE A 64 7.69 0.03 8.25
C ILE A 64 8.01 -1.00 7.17
N ILE A 65 7.79 -2.28 7.44
CA ILE A 65 8.06 -3.36 6.48
C ILE A 65 7.17 -3.19 5.25
N GLY A 66 5.88 -2.93 5.45
CA GLY A 66 4.92 -2.77 4.36
C GLY A 66 5.20 -1.56 3.48
N GLY A 67 5.48 -0.41 4.10
CA GLY A 67 5.87 0.81 3.40
C GLY A 67 7.18 0.65 2.65
N LEU A 68 8.21 0.04 3.27
CA LEU A 68 9.50 -0.16 2.63
C LEU A 68 9.43 -1.15 1.46
N LEU A 69 8.85 -2.33 1.67
CA LEU A 69 8.72 -3.35 0.63
C LEU A 69 7.78 -2.87 -0.48
N GLY A 70 6.67 -2.21 -0.15
CA GLY A 70 5.77 -1.63 -1.14
C GLY A 70 6.46 -0.55 -1.98
N PHE A 71 7.22 0.35 -1.34
CA PHE A 71 8.00 1.38 -2.02
C PHE A 71 9.04 0.78 -2.98
N ILE A 72 9.86 -0.16 -2.49
CA ILE A 72 10.88 -0.83 -3.30
C ILE A 72 10.22 -1.61 -4.43
N GLY A 73 9.16 -2.36 -4.12
CA GLY A 73 8.37 -3.13 -5.07
C GLY A 73 7.83 -2.26 -6.19
N ARG A 74 7.25 -1.10 -5.87
CA ARG A 74 6.71 -0.14 -6.85
C ARG A 74 7.79 0.58 -7.65
N LEU A 75 8.91 0.92 -7.01
CA LEU A 75 10.05 1.56 -7.67
C LEU A 75 10.72 0.62 -8.67
N THR A 76 10.96 -0.63 -8.27
CA THR A 76 11.60 -1.66 -9.09
C THR A 76 10.60 -2.41 -9.98
N ARG A 77 9.30 -2.21 -9.77
CA ARG A 77 8.21 -2.93 -10.42
C ARG A 77 8.28 -4.44 -10.20
N VAL A 78 8.74 -4.91 -9.05
CA VAL A 78 8.85 -6.35 -8.74
C VAL A 78 7.59 -6.78 -7.98
N TRP A 79 6.75 -7.59 -8.64
CA TRP A 79 5.45 -8.02 -8.10
C TRP A 79 5.60 -8.79 -6.78
N ALA A 80 6.55 -9.75 -6.74
CA ALA A 80 6.79 -10.58 -5.57
C ALA A 80 7.20 -9.80 -4.30
N ILE A 81 7.69 -8.57 -4.45
CA ILE A 81 8.02 -7.68 -3.32
C ILE A 81 6.84 -6.77 -3.00
N GLU A 82 6.22 -6.19 -4.04
CA GLU A 82 5.14 -5.21 -3.89
C GLU A 82 3.90 -5.81 -3.21
N VAL A 83 3.55 -7.06 -3.51
CA VAL A 83 2.34 -7.71 -2.97
C VAL A 83 2.40 -7.95 -1.46
N PRO A 84 3.41 -8.68 -0.90
CA PRO A 84 3.49 -8.85 0.54
C PRO A 84 3.73 -7.52 1.26
N GLY A 85 4.48 -6.58 0.65
CA GLY A 85 4.63 -5.23 1.19
C GLY A 85 3.31 -4.49 1.31
N THR A 86 2.48 -4.53 0.25
CA THR A 86 1.16 -3.90 0.27
C THR A 86 0.23 -4.57 1.29
N GLY A 87 0.23 -5.90 1.37
CA GLY A 87 -0.54 -6.63 2.37
C GLY A 87 -0.17 -6.28 3.81
N ALA A 88 1.13 -6.23 4.11
CA ALA A 88 1.64 -5.81 5.43
C ALA A 88 1.28 -4.34 5.73
N GLY A 89 1.43 -3.45 4.74
CA GLY A 89 1.07 -2.04 4.88
C GLY A 89 -0.42 -1.83 5.17
N ILE A 90 -1.31 -2.59 4.50
CA ILE A 90 -2.75 -2.56 4.77
C ILE A 90 -3.05 -3.02 6.20
N ALA A 91 -2.47 -4.14 6.62
CA ALA A 91 -2.69 -4.66 7.98
C ALA A 91 -2.24 -3.66 9.05
N GLY A 92 -1.04 -3.07 8.90
CA GLY A 92 -0.54 -2.03 9.80
C GLY A 92 -1.42 -0.79 9.80
N ALA A 93 -1.86 -0.32 8.63
CA ALA A 93 -2.68 0.88 8.50
C ALA A 93 -4.09 0.69 9.06
N LEU A 94 -4.67 -0.51 8.95
CA LEU A 94 -5.97 -0.83 9.57
C LEU A 94 -5.90 -0.82 11.10
N ILE A 95 -4.85 -1.43 11.68
CA ILE A 95 -4.66 -1.37 13.14
C ILE A 95 -4.52 0.09 13.58
N TYR A 96 -3.72 0.87 12.85
CA TYR A 96 -3.52 2.29 13.16
C TYR A 96 -4.83 3.08 13.08
N ALA A 97 -5.62 2.92 12.01
CA ALA A 97 -6.92 3.57 11.86
C ALA A 97 -7.85 3.24 13.03
N VAL A 98 -7.95 1.97 13.43
CA VAL A 98 -8.80 1.57 14.56
C VAL A 98 -8.35 2.22 15.87
N VAL A 99 -7.05 2.24 16.15
CA VAL A 99 -6.49 2.87 17.36
C VAL A 99 -6.75 4.37 17.35
N LEU A 100 -6.48 5.03 16.23
CA LEU A 100 -6.58 6.48 16.11
C LEU A 100 -8.04 6.96 16.07
N ALA A 101 -8.95 6.18 15.49
CA ALA A 101 -10.40 6.45 15.50
C ALA A 101 -10.98 6.66 16.91
N ASN A 102 -10.43 5.97 17.93
CA ASN A 102 -10.87 6.10 19.33
C ASN A 102 -10.54 7.49 19.92
N ILE A 103 -9.57 8.20 19.34
CA ILE A 103 -9.13 9.52 19.80
C ILE A 103 -9.29 10.61 18.72
N ALA A 104 -9.81 10.24 17.53
CA ALA A 104 -9.88 11.12 16.37
C ALA A 104 -10.68 12.41 16.62
N PHE A 105 -11.72 12.33 17.46
CA PHE A 105 -12.56 13.49 17.79
C PHE A 105 -12.05 14.35 18.96
N MET A 106 -10.91 13.99 19.57
CA MET A 106 -10.35 14.77 20.68
C MET A 106 -9.74 16.09 20.20
N THR A 107 -9.17 16.12 18.98
CA THR A 107 -8.56 17.32 18.40
C THR A 107 -8.76 17.37 16.88
N PRO A 108 -8.80 18.55 16.26
CA PRO A 108 -8.84 18.68 14.79
C PRO A 108 -7.67 17.96 14.11
N THR A 109 -6.47 17.97 14.73
CA THR A 109 -5.28 17.31 14.20
C THR A 109 -5.43 15.78 14.18
N ALA A 110 -6.00 15.19 15.23
CA ALA A 110 -6.26 13.74 15.28
C ALA A 110 -7.28 13.32 14.20
N LEU A 111 -8.31 14.14 13.96
CA LEU A 111 -9.29 13.89 12.90
C LEU A 111 -8.67 13.93 11.50
N VAL A 112 -7.80 14.91 11.24
CA VAL A 112 -7.07 15.01 9.96
C VAL A 112 -6.12 13.81 9.80
N ALA A 113 -5.40 13.44 10.87
CA ALA A 113 -4.52 12.27 10.83
C ALA A 113 -5.31 10.99 10.50
N GLU A 114 -6.47 10.78 11.14
CA GLU A 114 -7.36 9.65 10.87
C GLU A 114 -7.81 9.63 9.40
N ALA A 115 -8.27 10.77 8.87
CA ALA A 115 -8.67 10.87 7.48
C ALA A 115 -7.53 10.51 6.51
N LEU A 116 -6.30 10.94 6.79
CA LEU A 116 -5.13 10.62 5.97
C LEU A 116 -4.75 9.13 6.05
N VAL A 117 -4.85 8.51 7.23
CA VAL A 117 -4.62 7.07 7.39
C VAL A 117 -5.67 6.27 6.62
N VAL A 118 -6.94 6.68 6.66
CA VAL A 118 -8.02 6.05 5.89
C VAL A 118 -7.76 6.18 4.38
N ILE A 119 -7.40 7.37 3.90
CA ILE A 119 -7.08 7.59 2.47
C ILE A 119 -5.88 6.72 2.04
N ALA A 120 -4.83 6.64 2.85
CA ALA A 120 -3.67 5.80 2.57
C ALA A 120 -4.06 4.32 2.49
N THR A 121 -4.89 3.86 3.44
CA THR A 121 -5.40 2.49 3.49
C THR A 121 -6.20 2.15 2.24
N LEU A 122 -7.12 3.03 1.82
CA LEU A 122 -7.91 2.84 0.61
C LEU A 122 -7.05 2.82 -0.65
N THR A 123 -6.01 3.66 -0.71
CA THR A 123 -5.08 3.70 -1.84
C THR A 123 -4.27 2.40 -1.94
N LEU A 124 -3.77 1.91 -0.80
CA LEU A 124 -3.10 0.61 -0.73
C LEU A 124 -4.05 -0.54 -1.11
N LEU A 125 -5.29 -0.51 -0.63
CA LEU A 125 -6.30 -1.54 -0.93
C LEU A 125 -6.63 -1.58 -2.43
N ARG A 126 -6.87 -0.42 -3.06
CA ARG A 126 -7.03 -0.30 -4.51
C ARG A 126 -5.84 -0.96 -5.22
N ARG A 127 -4.61 -0.62 -4.80
CA ARG A 127 -3.40 -1.16 -5.42
C ARG A 127 -3.28 -2.67 -5.23
N TYR A 128 -3.59 -3.17 -4.04
CA TYR A 128 -3.60 -4.60 -3.76
C TYR A 128 -4.56 -5.35 -4.68
N ILE A 129 -5.78 -4.83 -4.87
CA ILE A 129 -6.76 -5.41 -5.80
C ILE A 129 -6.21 -5.44 -7.22
N GLU A 130 -5.59 -4.37 -7.72
CA GLU A 130 -4.94 -4.36 -9.04
C GLU A 130 -3.86 -5.44 -9.16
N LEU A 131 -3.02 -5.58 -8.14
CA LEU A 131 -1.96 -6.59 -8.10
C LEU A 131 -2.52 -8.02 -8.13
N GLN A 132 -3.66 -8.28 -7.49
CA GLN A 132 -4.34 -9.58 -7.54
C GLN A 132 -4.96 -9.83 -8.92
N ILE A 133 -5.60 -8.82 -9.54
CA ILE A 133 -6.16 -8.94 -10.89
C ILE A 133 -5.06 -9.29 -11.92
N PHE A 134 -3.84 -8.77 -11.76
CA PHE A 134 -2.70 -9.12 -12.61
C PHE A 134 -2.18 -10.54 -12.43
N THR A 135 -2.66 -11.28 -11.43
CA THR A 135 -2.20 -12.64 -11.15
C THR A 135 -3.15 -13.75 -11.56
N THR A 136 -4.42 -13.45 -11.83
CA THR A 136 -5.41 -14.44 -12.24
C THR A 136 -5.24 -14.81 -13.72
N GLU A 137 -4.14 -15.49 -14.08
CA GLU A 137 -4.02 -16.21 -15.35
C GLU A 137 -4.28 -17.71 -15.10
N PRO A 138 -5.29 -18.32 -15.76
CA PRO A 138 -5.61 -19.73 -15.57
C PRO A 138 -4.58 -20.61 -16.29
N GLY A 139 -3.71 -21.31 -15.56
CA GLY A 139 -2.83 -22.31 -16.18
C GLY A 139 -1.64 -22.85 -15.39
N GLU A 140 -1.20 -22.22 -14.29
CA GLU A 140 0.05 -22.61 -13.63
C GLU A 140 -0.15 -23.77 -12.62
N LYS A 141 0.45 -24.94 -12.93
CA LYS A 141 0.24 -26.22 -12.23
C LYS A 141 1.22 -26.53 -11.07
N SER A 142 2.37 -25.84 -10.96
CA SER A 142 3.40 -26.11 -9.93
C SER A 142 3.78 -24.86 -9.11
N PHE A 143 4.08 -25.02 -7.82
CA PHE A 143 4.45 -23.93 -6.90
C PHE A 143 5.79 -23.27 -7.27
N THR A 144 6.77 -24.04 -7.71
CA THR A 144 8.07 -23.50 -8.16
C THR A 144 7.92 -22.69 -9.44
N ASP A 145 7.05 -23.14 -10.36
CA ASP A 145 6.75 -22.40 -11.59
C ASP A 145 5.98 -21.11 -11.27
N ARG A 146 5.05 -21.15 -10.31
CA ARG A 146 4.35 -19.96 -9.79
C ARG A 146 5.31 -18.97 -9.14
N LEU A 147 6.28 -19.44 -8.35
CA LEU A 147 7.26 -18.58 -7.70
C LEU A 147 8.23 -17.97 -8.72
N ALA A 148 8.73 -18.77 -9.67
CA ALA A 148 9.60 -18.29 -10.74
C ALA A 148 8.87 -17.30 -11.66
N ALA A 149 7.60 -17.55 -11.98
CA ALA A 149 6.74 -16.64 -12.71
C ALA A 149 6.50 -15.35 -11.90
N ALA A 150 6.15 -15.45 -10.62
CA ALA A 150 5.93 -14.30 -9.73
C ALA A 150 7.17 -13.42 -9.56
N LEU A 151 8.37 -14.01 -9.50
CA LEU A 151 9.65 -13.28 -9.40
C LEU A 151 10.03 -12.59 -10.70
N LYS A 152 9.72 -13.18 -11.85
CA LYS A 152 9.95 -12.56 -13.16
C LYS A 152 8.89 -11.52 -13.53
N ARG A 153 7.70 -11.59 -12.93
CA ARG A 153 6.57 -10.69 -13.21
C ARG A 153 6.88 -9.27 -12.76
N ARG A 154 6.71 -8.34 -13.70
CA ARG A 154 6.80 -6.90 -13.45
C ARG A 154 5.42 -6.32 -13.19
N THR A 155 5.32 -5.37 -12.28
CA THR A 155 4.06 -4.68 -12.02
C THR A 155 3.79 -3.62 -13.08
N THR A 156 2.52 -3.53 -13.48
CA THR A 156 2.02 -2.56 -14.45
C THR A 156 1.18 -1.49 -13.74
N ASP A 157 1.04 -0.33 -14.39
CA ASP A 157 0.36 0.85 -13.85
C ASP A 157 -1.17 0.78 -13.98
N THR A 158 -1.73 0.04 -14.96
CA THR A 158 -3.19 -0.18 -15.15
C THR A 158 -3.53 -1.55 -15.75
N VAL A 159 -4.77 -2.02 -15.58
CA VAL A 159 -5.28 -3.23 -16.26
C VAL A 159 -5.43 -2.98 -17.76
N GLY A 160 -4.69 -3.76 -18.55
CA GLY A 160 -4.85 -3.77 -20.01
C GLY A 160 -6.26 -4.22 -20.37
N ARG A 161 -6.97 -3.46 -21.21
CA ARG A 161 -8.22 -3.96 -21.80
C ARG A 161 -7.90 -5.19 -22.62
N HIS A 162 -8.47 -6.34 -22.27
CA HIS A 162 -8.56 -7.47 -23.18
C HIS A 162 -9.21 -6.96 -24.47
N ARG A 163 -8.46 -7.06 -25.57
CA ARG A 163 -8.98 -6.92 -26.93
C ARG A 163 -9.19 -8.32 -27.49
#